data_AF-A0A522IKX3-F1
#
_entry.id   AF-A0A522IKX3-F1
#
_cell.length_a   1.000
_cell.length_b   1.000
_cell.length_c   1.000
_cell.angle_alpha   90.00
_cell.angle_beta   90.00
_cell.angle_gamma   90.00
#
_symmetry.space_group_name_H-M   'P 1'
#
loop_
_entity.id
_entity.type
_entity.pdbx_description
1 polymer ?
#
loop_
_entity_poly.entity_id
_entity_poly.type
_entity_poly.pdbx_seq_one_letter_code
_entity_poly.pdbx_strand_id
1 'polypeptide(L)'
;MEYRTLGDTNVQVSLIGLGTMTWGEQNTERDAHEQIDYALDHGVTLIDAAEMYPVPPRAETQGLTERYIGTWLAKHPAVRER
;
A
#
# COMPACT_ATOMS: atom_id res chain seq x y z
N MET A 1 -0.86 -17.43 2.65
CA MET A 1 -1.71 -16.35 3.20
C MET A 1 -3.06 -16.91 3.58
N GLU A 2 -3.63 -16.46 4.70
CA GLU A 2 -5.05 -16.69 5.03
C GLU A 2 -5.90 -15.49 4.56
N TYR A 3 -7.10 -15.75 4.07
CA TYR A 3 -8.03 -14.71 3.59
C TYR A 3 -9.34 -14.73 4.38
N ARG A 4 -9.94 -13.56 4.56
CA ARG A 4 -11.24 -13.40 5.24
C ARG A 4 -12.13 -12.43 4.49
N THR A 5 -13.44 -12.61 4.63
CA THR A 5 -14.42 -11.64 4.16
C THR A 5 -14.38 -10.39 5.02
N LEU A 6 -14.31 -9.21 4.40
CA LEU A 6 -14.30 -7.93 5.10
C LEU A 6 -15.71 -7.57 5.58
N GLY A 7 -15.99 -7.78 6.86
CA GLY A 7 -17.29 -7.50 7.45
C GLY A 7 -18.43 -8.23 6.72
N ASP A 8 -19.55 -7.55 6.51
CA ASP A 8 -20.73 -8.08 5.79
C ASP A 8 -20.67 -7.82 4.27
N THR A 9 -19.47 -7.65 3.71
CA THR A 9 -19.27 -7.43 2.27
C THR A 9 -18.99 -8.74 1.52
N ASN A 10 -18.81 -8.66 0.20
CA ASN A 10 -18.31 -9.78 -0.62
C ASN A 10 -16.81 -9.65 -0.95
N VAL A 11 -16.09 -8.75 -0.26
CA VAL A 11 -14.67 -8.51 -0.51
C VAL A 11 -13.83 -9.47 0.34
N GLN A 12 -12.99 -10.27 -0.31
CA GLN A 12 -11.98 -11.10 0.34
C GLN A 12 -10.68 -10.29 0.48
N VAL A 13 -10.15 -10.21 1.70
CA VAL A 13 -8.87 -9.56 1.99
C VAL A 13 -7.92 -10.52 2.68
N SER A 14 -6.62 -10.32 2.50
CA SER A 14 -5.61 -11.02 3.30
C SER A 14 -5.79 -10.69 4.79
N LEU A 15 -5.56 -11.66 5.67
CA LEU A 15 -5.67 -11.50 7.12
C LEU A 15 -4.70 -10.43 7.67
N ILE A 16 -3.56 -10.26 6.99
CA ILE A 16 -2.57 -9.22 7.26
C ILE A 16 -2.65 -8.18 6.15
N GLY A 17 -2.62 -6.89 6.51
CA GLY A 17 -2.53 -5.77 5.57
C GLY A 17 -1.17 -5.08 5.63
N LEU A 18 -0.80 -4.41 4.54
CA LEU A 18 0.40 -3.57 4.45
C LEU A 18 0.04 -2.11 4.75
N GLY A 19 0.44 -1.61 5.92
CA GLY A 19 0.33 -0.18 6.26
C GLY A 19 1.50 0.62 5.70
N THR A 20 1.25 1.88 5.30
CA THR A 20 2.15 2.63 4.42
C THR A 20 2.54 4.03 4.92
N MET A 21 2.16 4.39 6.15
CA MET A 21 2.29 5.75 6.69
C MET A 21 3.71 6.32 6.77
N THR A 22 4.75 5.51 6.57
CA THR A 22 6.16 5.91 6.62
C THR A 22 6.76 6.25 5.25
N TRP A 23 6.01 5.98 4.17
CA TRP A 23 6.48 6.10 2.78
C TRP A 23 6.49 7.56 2.30
N GLY A 24 7.69 8.09 2.04
CA GLY A 24 7.93 9.50 1.75
C GLY A 24 8.52 10.27 2.93
N GLU A 25 8.69 9.62 4.09
CA GLU A 25 9.39 10.17 5.26
C GLU A 25 10.58 9.31 5.65
N GLN A 26 10.31 8.11 6.19
CA GLN A 26 11.34 7.19 6.67
C GLN A 26 11.76 6.20 5.58
N ASN A 27 10.88 5.98 4.59
CA ASN A 27 11.12 5.11 3.46
C ASN A 27 11.12 5.92 2.16
N THR A 28 12.06 5.60 1.28
CA THR A 28 12.08 6.13 -0.08
C THR A 28 11.01 5.48 -0.95
N GLU A 29 10.75 6.04 -2.12
CA GLU A 29 9.84 5.43 -3.10
C GLU A 29 10.28 4.02 -3.52
N ARG A 30 11.59 3.80 -3.66
CA ARG A 30 12.13 2.47 -3.96
C ARG A 30 11.81 1.49 -2.84
N ASP A 31 12.03 1.88 -1.58
CA ASP A 31 11.74 1.00 -0.44
C ASP A 31 10.23 0.71 -0.34
N ALA A 32 9.37 1.67 -0.70
CA ALA A 32 7.93 1.45 -0.80
C ALA A 32 7.57 0.43 -1.89
N HIS A 33 8.18 0.54 -3.09
CA HIS A 33 7.97 -0.40 -4.19
C HIS A 33 8.42 -1.83 -3.81
N GLU A 34 9.61 -1.95 -3.20
CA GLU A 34 10.13 -3.23 -2.71
C GLU A 34 9.23 -3.86 -1.64
N GLN A 35 8.64 -3.05 -0.75
CA GLN A 35 7.68 -3.53 0.26
C GLN A 35 6.36 -4.00 -0.37
N ILE A 36 5.87 -3.32 -1.41
CA ILE A 36 4.67 -3.77 -2.14
C ILE A 36 4.94 -5.10 -2.83
N ASP A 37 6.06 -5.22 -3.55
CA ASP A 37 6.44 -6.45 -4.25
C ASP A 37 6.55 -7.62 -3.27
N TYR A 38 7.26 -7.42 -2.15
CA TYR A 38 7.42 -8.44 -1.11
C TYR A 38 6.08 -8.86 -0.49
N ALA A 39 5.18 -7.90 -0.20
CA ALA A 39 3.88 -8.19 0.38
C ALA A 39 3.02 -9.03 -0.57
N LEU A 40 3.01 -8.69 -1.86
CA LEU A 40 2.27 -9.42 -2.89
C LEU A 40 2.81 -10.83 -3.12
N ASP A 41 4.14 -11.00 -3.11
CA ASP A 41 4.77 -12.34 -3.19
C ASP A 41 4.36 -13.26 -2.03
N HIS A 42 3.98 -12.68 -0.89
CA HIS A 42 3.46 -13.41 0.27
C HIS A 42 1.93 -13.46 0.33
N GLY A 43 1.24 -12.95 -0.69
CA GLY A 43 -0.20 -13.00 -0.86
C GLY A 43 -0.99 -11.92 -0.12
N VAL A 44 -0.35 -10.87 0.38
CA VAL A 44 -1.05 -9.71 0.96
C VAL A 44 -1.79 -8.97 -0.15
N THR A 45 -3.09 -8.73 0.03
CA THR A 45 -3.95 -8.04 -0.95
C THR A 45 -4.57 -6.75 -0.41
N LEU A 46 -4.41 -6.48 0.89
CA LEU A 46 -4.88 -5.25 1.53
C LEU A 46 -3.71 -4.28 1.76
N ILE A 47 -3.76 -3.11 1.13
CA ILE A 47 -2.81 -2.00 1.33
C ILE A 47 -3.59 -0.82 1.88
N ASP A 48 -3.16 -0.28 3.03
CA ASP A 48 -3.76 0.88 3.69
C ASP A 48 -2.98 2.15 3.37
N ALA A 49 -3.67 3.25 3.06
CA ALA A 49 -3.08 4.56 2.80
C ALA A 49 -4.04 5.68 3.24
N ALA A 50 -3.54 6.92 3.30
CA ALA A 50 -4.34 8.10 3.59
C ALA A 50 -3.77 9.33 2.88
N GLU A 51 -4.64 10.29 2.55
CA GLU A 51 -4.25 11.55 1.89
C GLU A 51 -3.21 12.35 2.68
N MET A 52 -3.21 12.22 4.01
CA MET A 52 -2.31 12.94 4.90
C MET A 52 -0.94 12.29 5.06
N TYR A 53 -0.77 11.02 4.65
CA TYR A 53 0.49 10.31 4.80
C TYR A 53 1.58 10.91 3.91
N PRO A 54 2.85 10.92 4.36
CA PRO A 54 3.41 10.17 5.49
C PRO A 54 3.35 10.89 6.84
N VAL A 55 3.78 10.20 7.90
CA VAL A 55 3.84 10.67 9.29
C VAL A 55 5.30 10.83 9.74
N PRO A 56 5.68 11.91 10.47
CA PRO A 56 4.85 13.05 10.89
C PRO A 56 4.36 13.93 9.71
N PRO A 57 3.06 14.28 9.66
CA PRO A 57 2.49 14.99 8.52
C PRO A 57 2.99 16.43 8.43
N ARG A 58 3.38 16.86 7.22
CA ARG A 58 3.69 18.27 6.88
C ARG A 58 3.30 18.57 5.45
N ALA A 59 3.12 19.86 5.14
CA ALA A 59 2.63 20.31 3.83
C ALA A 59 3.51 19.85 2.66
N GLU A 60 4.82 19.74 2.88
CA GLU A 60 5.81 19.37 1.87
C GLU A 60 5.74 17.90 1.46
N THR A 61 5.33 17.02 2.37
CA THR A 61 5.31 15.56 2.15
C THR A 61 3.90 14.98 2.04
N GLN A 62 2.86 15.75 2.35
CA GLN A 62 1.46 15.31 2.26
C GLN A 62 1.14 14.69 0.89
N GLY A 63 0.58 13.48 0.93
CA GLY A 63 0.21 12.70 -0.24
C GLY A 63 1.36 11.93 -0.91
N LEU A 64 2.60 12.00 -0.42
CA LEU A 64 3.71 11.25 -1.02
C LEU A 64 3.46 9.74 -0.98
N THR A 65 2.86 9.21 0.08
CA THR A 65 2.52 7.79 0.19
C THR A 65 1.60 7.34 -0.96
N GLU A 66 0.51 8.06 -1.23
CA GLU A 66 -0.39 7.76 -2.35
C GLU A 66 0.29 7.93 -3.71
N ARG A 67 1.18 8.92 -3.86
CA ARG A 67 1.98 9.08 -5.08
C ARG A 67 2.88 7.87 -5.32
N TYR A 68 3.54 7.35 -4.28
CA TYR A 68 4.43 6.18 -4.40
C TYR A 68 3.65 4.91 -4.74
N ILE A 69 2.47 4.71 -4.17
CA ILE A 69 1.54 3.64 -4.58
C ILE A 69 1.13 3.81 -6.04
N GLY A 70 0.78 5.04 -6.44
CA GLY A 70 0.36 5.36 -7.80
C GLY A 70 1.43 5.07 -8.85
N THR A 71 2.69 5.46 -8.59
CA THR A 71 3.80 5.15 -9.51
C THR A 71 4.12 3.67 -9.57
N TRP A 72 3.95 2.92 -8.48
CA TRP A 72 4.06 1.46 -8.50
C TRP A 72 2.96 0.82 -9.35
N LEU A 73 1.70 1.21 -9.14
CA LEU A 73 0.55 0.71 -9.92
C LEU A 73 0.68 1.03 -11.41
N ALA A 74 1.17 2.22 -11.76
CA ALA A 74 1.39 2.62 -13.15
C ALA A 74 2.42 1.73 -13.88
N LYS A 75 3.42 1.21 -13.15
CA LYS A 75 4.39 0.23 -13.68
C LYS A 75 3.83 -1.20 -13.74
N HIS A 76 2.81 -1.52 -12.93
CA HIS A 76 2.25 -2.86 -12.77
C HIS A 76 0.73 -2.91 -13.02
N PRO A 77 0.21 -2.44 -14.17
CA PRO A 77 -1.22 -2.29 -14.40
C PRO A 77 -2.00 -3.61 -14.30
N ALA A 78 -1.38 -4.74 -14.65
CA ALA A 78 -1.99 -6.07 -14.58
C ALA A 78 -2.23 -6.57 -13.15
N VAL A 79 -1.58 -5.98 -12.14
CA VAL A 79 -1.66 -6.45 -10.75
C VAL A 79 -2.83 -5.81 -10.00
N ARG A 80 -3.37 -4.67 -10.49
CA ARG A 80 -4.45 -3.93 -9.80
C ARG A 80 -5.72 -4.76 -9.57
N GLU A 81 -6.00 -5.71 -10.45
CA GLU A 81 -7.20 -6.57 -10.43
C GLU A 81 -6.93 -7.99 -9.89
N ARG A 82 -5.69 -8.28 -9.44
CA ARG A 82 -5.37 -9.54 -8.75
C ARG A 82 -5.84 -9.48 -7.29
#